data_AF-A0A7G8P9H9-F1
#
_entry.id   AF-A0A7G8P9H9-F1
#
_cell.length_a   1.000
_cell.length_b   1.000
_cell.length_c   1.000
_cell.angle_alpha   90.00
_cell.angle_beta   90.00
_cell.angle_gamma   90.00
#
_symmetry.space_group_name_H-M   'P 1'
#
loop_
_entity.id
_entity.type
_entity.pdbx_description
1 polymer ?
#
loop_
_entity_poly.entity_id
_entity_poly.type
_entity_poly.pdbx_seq_one_letter_code
_entity_poly.pdbx_strand_id
1 'polypeptide(L)'
;MASKRIEIGWAGETVLHNLPRFRALRRMTLMDLAERLDELGRPMSVPTLSAVENGKRRIDVDDLVHLALALDVSPAALLMPPANGLDDSIGNPPSASDYPEVRAADWWQWLRSEYPLWAGPTTTDFEVERWRWDVNPPFGRKGPLEPRG
;
A
#
# COMPACT_ATOMS: atom_id res chain seq x y z
N MET A 1 12.17 31.75 5.91
CA MET A 1 12.89 30.65 5.24
C MET A 1 11.86 29.83 4.47
N ALA A 2 12.04 29.62 3.17
CA ALA A 2 11.12 28.77 2.41
C ALA A 2 11.32 27.31 2.85
N SER A 3 10.27 26.67 3.36
CA SER A 3 10.30 25.24 3.69
C SER A 3 10.61 24.44 2.42
N LYS A 4 11.63 23.57 2.46
CA LYS A 4 11.95 22.67 1.34
C LYS A 4 10.72 21.79 1.09
N ARG A 5 10.17 21.85 -0.12
CA ARG A 5 9.02 21.01 -0.50
C ARG A 5 9.46 19.55 -0.40
N ILE A 6 8.77 18.76 0.43
CA ILE A 6 9.04 17.33 0.53
C ILE A 6 8.50 16.67 -0.74
N GLU A 7 9.39 16.05 -1.52
CA GLU A 7 9.06 15.31 -2.73
C GLU A 7 8.24 14.06 -2.42
N ILE A 8 7.37 13.67 -3.36
CA ILE A 8 6.58 12.45 -3.23
C ILE A 8 7.55 11.26 -3.23
N GLY A 9 7.45 10.41 -2.21
CA GLY A 9 8.27 9.21 -2.13
C GLY A 9 7.64 8.04 -2.88
N TRP A 10 8.41 6.97 -3.06
CA TRP A 10 8.04 5.74 -3.76
C TRP A 10 6.62 5.19 -3.44
N ALA A 11 6.23 5.17 -2.16
CA ALA A 11 4.89 4.68 -1.77
C ALA A 11 3.78 5.62 -2.26
N GLY A 12 4.03 6.92 -2.24
CA GLY A 12 3.14 7.92 -2.83
C GLY A 12 3.03 7.68 -4.34
N GLU A 13 4.15 7.59 -5.05
CA GLU A 13 4.18 7.32 -6.50
C GLU A 13 3.41 6.05 -6.87
N THR A 14 3.56 4.99 -6.08
CA THR A 14 2.80 3.74 -6.22
C THR A 14 1.30 3.97 -6.17
N VAL A 15 0.82 4.67 -5.14
CA VAL A 15 -0.60 4.98 -5.00
C VAL A 15 -1.09 5.82 -6.17
N LEU A 16 -0.34 6.85 -6.56
CA LEU A 16 -0.71 7.74 -7.66
C LEU A 16 -0.84 7.02 -8.99
N HIS A 17 0.01 6.03 -9.26
CA HIS A 17 -0.09 5.18 -10.45
C HIS A 17 -1.32 4.25 -10.38
N ASN A 18 -1.66 3.77 -9.19
CA ASN A 18 -2.78 2.85 -8.99
C ASN A 18 -4.16 3.51 -9.06
N LEU A 19 -4.29 4.78 -8.68
CA LEU A 19 -5.55 5.53 -8.74
C LEU A 19 -6.20 5.49 -10.14
N PRO A 20 -5.56 5.98 -11.23
CA PRO A 20 -6.18 5.95 -12.56
C PRO A 20 -6.42 4.52 -13.05
N ARG A 21 -5.57 3.55 -12.69
CA ARG A 21 -5.75 2.13 -13.00
C ARG A 21 -7.04 1.58 -12.40
N PHE A 22 -7.24 1.71 -11.09
CA PHE A 22 -8.42 1.18 -10.41
C PHE A 22 -9.70 1.92 -10.80
N ARG A 23 -9.59 3.22 -11.08
CA ARG A 23 -10.67 4.04 -11.58
C ARG A 23 -11.10 3.59 -12.99
N ALA A 24 -10.15 3.32 -13.88
CA ALA A 24 -10.41 2.78 -15.22
C ALA A 24 -11.05 1.37 -15.19
N LEU A 25 -10.60 0.48 -14.29
CA LEU A 25 -11.20 -0.85 -14.11
C LEU A 25 -12.68 -0.79 -13.71
N ARG A 26 -13.09 0.29 -13.04
CA ARG A 26 -14.48 0.56 -12.64
C ARG A 26 -15.24 1.49 -13.57
N ARG A 27 -14.60 1.91 -14.68
CA ARG A 27 -15.15 2.86 -15.64
C ARG A 27 -15.58 4.19 -14.99
N MET A 28 -14.91 4.58 -13.92
CA MET A 28 -15.19 5.82 -13.21
C MET A 28 -14.45 7.00 -13.87
N THR A 29 -15.12 8.13 -14.00
CA THR A 29 -14.49 9.42 -14.30
C THR A 29 -13.86 10.02 -13.04
N LEU A 30 -13.12 11.13 -13.17
CA LEU A 30 -12.68 11.90 -12.00
C LEU A 30 -13.86 12.54 -11.26
N MET A 31 -14.96 12.84 -11.96
CA MET A 31 -16.17 13.38 -11.35
C MET A 31 -16.82 12.31 -10.46
N ASP A 32 -16.98 11.09 -10.98
CA ASP A 32 -17.58 9.98 -10.21
C ASP A 32 -16.78 9.70 -8.93
N LEU A 33 -15.44 9.78 -9.00
CA LEU A 33 -14.60 9.63 -7.82
C LEU A 33 -14.78 10.80 -6.83
N ALA A 34 -14.89 12.04 -7.32
CA ALA A 34 -15.14 13.21 -6.48
C ALA A 34 -16.49 13.11 -5.76
N GLU A 35 -17.55 12.73 -6.47
CA GLU A 35 -18.88 12.50 -5.91
C GLU A 35 -18.85 11.41 -4.84
N ARG A 36 -18.17 10.28 -5.14
CA ARG A 36 -18.05 9.19 -4.17
C ARG A 36 -17.29 9.58 -2.90
N LEU A 37 -16.27 10.41 -3.04
CA LEU A 37 -15.51 10.94 -1.90
C LEU A 37 -16.33 11.94 -1.07
N ASP A 38 -17.20 12.72 -1.71
CA ASP A 38 -18.15 13.61 -1.03
C ASP A 38 -19.18 12.80 -0.22
N GLU A 39 -19.74 11.72 -0.81
CA GLU A 39 -20.64 10.78 -0.11
C GLU A 39 -19.98 10.15 1.13
N LEU A 40 -18.67 9.94 1.11
CA LEU A 40 -17.88 9.39 2.22
C LEU A 40 -17.45 10.46 3.23
N GLY A 41 -17.84 11.72 3.05
CA GLY A 41 -17.49 12.82 3.96
C GLY A 41 -16.05 13.33 3.82
N ARG A 42 -15.36 13.02 2.72
CA ARG A 42 -13.99 13.46 2.40
C ARG A 42 -13.94 14.17 1.04
N PRO A 43 -14.61 15.32 0.87
CA PRO A 43 -14.73 15.98 -0.43
C PRO A 43 -13.37 16.33 -1.04
N MET A 44 -13.16 15.93 -2.29
CA MET A 44 -12.03 16.35 -3.12
C MET A 44 -12.53 16.81 -4.48
N SER A 45 -12.15 18.01 -4.90
CA SER A 45 -12.53 18.54 -6.21
C SER A 45 -11.85 17.77 -7.35
N VAL A 46 -12.47 17.74 -8.53
CA VAL A 46 -11.87 17.13 -9.74
C VAL A 46 -10.44 17.67 -10.04
N PRO A 47 -10.16 18.99 -9.95
CA PRO A 47 -8.79 19.50 -10.11
C PRO A 47 -7.83 18.98 -9.04
N THR A 48 -8.31 18.78 -7.81
CA THR A 48 -7.53 18.18 -6.72
C THR A 48 -7.15 16.75 -7.05
N LEU A 49 -8.12 15.93 -7.44
CA LEU A 49 -7.88 14.53 -7.80
C LEU A 49 -6.97 14.41 -9.01
N SER A 50 -7.14 15.26 -10.03
CA SER A 50 -6.23 15.34 -11.16
C SER A 50 -4.81 15.70 -10.72
N ALA A 51 -4.65 16.68 -9.82
CA ALA A 51 -3.33 17.04 -9.29
C ALA A 51 -2.69 15.91 -8.48
N VAL A 52 -3.50 15.11 -7.76
CA VAL A 52 -3.05 13.89 -7.08
C VAL A 52 -2.58 12.87 -8.11
N GLU A 53 -3.43 12.42 -9.05
CA GLU A 53 -3.06 11.40 -10.07
C GLU A 53 -1.81 11.79 -10.88
N ASN A 54 -1.52 13.09 -11.04
CA ASN A 54 -0.33 13.60 -11.74
C ASN A 54 0.88 13.88 -10.83
N GLY A 55 0.84 13.49 -9.55
CA GLY A 55 1.93 13.71 -8.58
C GLY A 55 2.23 15.17 -8.24
N LYS A 56 1.31 16.08 -8.56
CA LYS A 56 1.41 17.51 -8.23
C LYS A 56 0.96 17.82 -6.81
N ARG A 57 0.18 16.92 -6.21
CA ARG A 57 -0.36 17.03 -4.86
C ARG A 57 -0.19 15.70 -4.10
N ARG A 58 0.25 15.82 -2.84
CA ARG A 58 0.34 14.69 -1.91
C ARG A 58 -1.03 14.40 -1.30
N ILE A 59 -1.22 13.15 -0.92
CA ILE A 59 -2.31 12.68 -0.09
C ILE A 59 -1.76 12.28 1.29
N ASP A 60 -2.60 12.35 2.32
CA ASP A 60 -2.29 11.80 3.64
C ASP A 60 -2.80 10.35 3.79
N VAL A 61 -2.68 9.80 5.00
CA VAL A 61 -3.11 8.42 5.30
C VAL A 61 -4.63 8.29 5.29
N ASP A 62 -5.36 9.33 5.70
CA ASP A 62 -6.82 9.30 5.67
C ASP A 62 -7.35 9.38 4.24
N ASP A 63 -6.73 10.22 3.40
CA ASP A 63 -7.00 10.29 1.97
C ASP A 63 -6.78 8.92 1.32
N LEU A 64 -5.69 8.22 1.66
CA LEU A 64 -5.44 6.86 1.17
C LEU A 64 -6.60 5.91 1.49
N VAL A 65 -7.10 5.93 2.74
CA VAL A 65 -8.22 5.08 3.16
C VAL A 65 -9.51 5.47 2.44
N HIS A 66 -9.83 6.75 2.34
CA HIS A 66 -11.05 7.21 1.64
C HIS A 66 -11.00 6.95 0.14
N LEU A 67 -9.83 7.11 -0.49
CA LEU A 67 -9.63 6.73 -1.90
C LEU A 67 -9.80 5.23 -2.10
N ALA A 68 -9.30 4.40 -1.18
CA ALA A 68 -9.50 2.95 -1.22
C ALA A 68 -10.99 2.58 -1.13
N LEU A 69 -11.71 3.18 -0.18
CA LEU A 69 -13.16 3.01 -0.03
C LEU A 69 -13.95 3.48 -1.26
N ALA A 70 -13.62 4.67 -1.77
CA ALA A 70 -14.29 5.24 -2.93
C ALA A 70 -14.07 4.42 -4.20
N LEU A 71 -12.89 3.81 -4.33
CA LEU A 71 -12.54 2.90 -5.41
C LEU A 71 -12.87 1.44 -5.10
N ASP A 72 -13.57 1.12 -4.01
CA ASP A 72 -13.92 -0.26 -3.61
C ASP A 72 -12.73 -1.23 -3.69
N VAL A 73 -11.60 -0.84 -3.09
CA VAL A 73 -10.38 -1.64 -2.94
C VAL A 73 -9.85 -1.54 -1.51
N SER A 74 -8.91 -2.41 -1.14
CA SER A 74 -8.18 -2.25 0.13
C SER A 74 -7.06 -1.20 -0.02
N PRO A 75 -6.64 -0.53 1.07
CA PRO A 75 -5.44 0.32 1.05
C PRO A 75 -4.19 -0.43 0.60
N ALA A 76 -4.07 -1.72 0.95
CA ALA A 76 -2.99 -2.59 0.50
C ALA A 76 -2.94 -2.70 -1.03
N ALA A 77 -4.10 -2.77 -1.70
CA ALA A 77 -4.14 -2.81 -3.17
C ALA A 77 -3.63 -1.50 -3.80
N LEU A 78 -3.89 -0.34 -3.18
CA LEU A 78 -3.32 0.95 -3.63
C LEU A 78 -1.82 1.06 -3.37
N LEU A 79 -1.31 0.39 -2.33
CA LEU A 79 0.11 0.36 -1.96
C LEU A 79 0.92 -0.73 -2.69
N MET A 80 0.29 -1.54 -3.54
CA MET A 80 0.96 -2.59 -4.31
C MET A 80 1.47 -2.04 -5.65
N PRO A 81 2.78 -2.00 -5.92
CA PRO A 81 3.29 -1.54 -7.20
C PRO A 81 2.77 -2.38 -8.37
N PRO A 82 2.66 -1.80 -9.57
CA PRO A 82 2.35 -2.55 -10.77
C PRO A 82 3.39 -3.64 -11.03
N ALA A 83 2.95 -4.90 -11.01
CA ALA A 83 3.74 -6.07 -11.35
C ALA A 83 2.91 -6.98 -12.27
N ASN A 84 3.57 -7.63 -13.21
CA ASN A 84 2.97 -8.60 -14.14
C ASN A 84 3.09 -10.04 -13.62
N GLY A 85 4.12 -10.32 -12.83
CA GLY A 85 4.40 -11.62 -12.21
C GLY A 85 4.75 -11.51 -10.73
N LEU A 86 4.67 -12.64 -10.04
CA LEU A 86 4.99 -12.75 -8.60
C LEU A 86 6.47 -12.51 -8.31
N ASP A 87 7.34 -12.87 -9.26
CA ASP A 87 8.80 -12.72 -9.16
C ASP A 87 9.32 -11.38 -9.70
N ASP A 88 8.43 -10.51 -10.19
CA ASP A 88 8.82 -9.18 -10.66
C ASP A 88 9.40 -8.36 -9.50
N SER A 89 10.54 -7.73 -9.73
CA SER A 89 11.10 -6.75 -8.81
C SER A 89 10.26 -5.47 -8.84
N ILE A 90 9.88 -4.98 -7.66
CA ILE A 90 9.11 -3.72 -7.52
C ILE A 90 10.01 -2.51 -7.19
N GLY A 91 11.33 -2.69 -7.33
CA GLY A 91 12.34 -1.70 -6.95
C GLY A 91 12.62 -1.67 -5.45
N ASN A 92 13.23 -0.57 -5.00
CA ASN A 92 13.69 -0.42 -3.62
C ASN A 92 12.78 0.55 -2.85
N PRO A 93 11.80 0.07 -2.07
CA PRO A 93 11.05 0.94 -1.17
C PRO A 93 12.02 1.67 -0.21
N PRO A 94 11.81 2.96 0.15
CA PRO A 94 12.78 3.76 0.90
C PRO A 94 13.20 3.24 2.29
N SER A 95 12.45 2.28 2.85
CA SER A 95 12.80 1.56 4.09
C SER A 95 13.71 0.34 3.86
N ALA A 96 14.11 0.07 2.62
CA ALA A 96 14.82 -1.12 2.20
C ALA A 96 16.27 -0.85 1.80
N SER A 97 16.92 0.17 2.36
CA SER A 97 18.38 0.31 2.23
C SER A 97 19.13 -0.95 2.69
N ASP A 98 18.51 -1.77 3.54
CA ASP A 98 19.02 -3.07 4.00
C ASP A 98 18.42 -4.29 3.25
N TYR A 99 17.44 -4.10 2.35
CA TYR A 99 16.81 -5.19 1.56
C TYR A 99 16.98 -4.90 0.06
N PRO A 100 18.01 -5.45 -0.62
CA PRO A 100 18.13 -5.30 -2.06
C PRO A 100 16.96 -5.99 -2.77
N GLU A 101 16.29 -5.27 -3.67
CA GLU A 101 15.24 -5.72 -4.59
C GLU A 101 14.15 -6.60 -3.97
N VAL A 102 13.03 -5.98 -3.60
CA VAL A 102 11.86 -6.70 -3.10
C VAL A 102 11.08 -7.28 -4.27
N ARG A 103 10.71 -8.57 -4.22
CA ARG A 103 9.79 -9.17 -5.20
C ARG A 103 8.35 -8.78 -4.90
N ALA A 104 7.53 -8.71 -5.94
CA ALA A 104 6.11 -8.40 -5.82
C ALA A 104 5.38 -9.32 -4.84
N ALA A 105 5.67 -10.63 -4.85
CA ALA A 105 5.07 -11.60 -3.93
C ALA A 105 5.44 -11.35 -2.46
N ASP A 106 6.69 -10.97 -2.19
CA ASP A 106 7.16 -10.74 -0.82
C ASP A 106 6.54 -9.45 -0.27
N TRP A 107 6.47 -8.40 -1.09
CA TRP A 107 5.77 -7.16 -0.74
C TRP A 107 4.28 -7.37 -0.48
N TRP A 108 3.60 -8.14 -1.32
CA TRP A 108 2.18 -8.42 -1.14
C TRP A 108 1.89 -9.20 0.14
N GLN A 109 2.70 -10.22 0.45
CA GLN A 109 2.59 -10.97 1.70
C GLN A 109 2.86 -10.08 2.92
N TRP A 110 3.83 -9.16 2.83
CA TRP A 110 4.10 -8.21 3.89
C TRP A 110 2.96 -7.22 4.11
N LEU A 111 2.42 -6.63 3.05
CA LEU A 111 1.24 -5.73 3.13
C LEU A 111 0.03 -6.42 3.79
N ARG A 112 -0.09 -7.74 3.62
CA ARG A 112 -1.14 -8.58 4.22
C ARG A 112 -0.82 -9.05 5.64
N SER A 113 0.32 -8.68 6.21
CA SER A 113 0.79 -9.17 7.51
C SER A 113 0.96 -10.70 7.55
N GLU A 114 1.32 -11.30 6.41
CA GLU A 114 1.48 -12.74 6.25
C GLU A 114 2.93 -13.20 6.21
N TYR A 115 3.87 -12.37 5.76
CA TYR A 115 5.29 -12.75 5.77
C TYR A 115 6.16 -11.51 5.94
N PRO A 116 7.20 -11.54 6.80
CA PRO A 116 8.08 -10.40 6.98
C PRO A 116 9.01 -10.20 5.79
N LEU A 117 9.31 -8.93 5.44
CA LEU A 117 10.29 -8.61 4.37
C LEU A 117 11.73 -8.97 4.71
N TRP A 118 12.03 -9.13 6.01
CA TRP A 118 13.37 -9.46 6.47
C TRP A 118 13.68 -10.96 6.45
N ALA A 119 12.68 -11.81 6.21
CA ALA A 119 12.90 -13.25 6.20
C ALA A 119 13.77 -13.68 5.02
N GLY A 120 14.77 -14.50 5.31
CA GLY A 120 15.67 -15.08 4.33
C GLY A 120 15.71 -16.61 4.43
N PRO A 121 16.62 -17.27 3.68
CA PRO A 121 16.71 -18.73 3.62
C PRO A 121 16.97 -19.43 4.95
N THR A 122 17.53 -18.72 5.94
CA THR A 122 17.84 -19.25 7.27
C THR A 122 16.80 -18.89 8.32
N THR A 123 15.76 -18.13 7.96
CA THR A 123 14.71 -17.73 8.89
C THR A 123 13.86 -18.94 9.25
N THR A 124 13.65 -19.16 10.54
CA THR A 124 12.88 -20.29 11.06
C THR A 124 11.38 -20.01 11.02
N ASP A 125 10.57 -21.07 10.91
CA ASP A 125 9.10 -21.00 11.04
C ASP A 125 8.68 -20.25 12.32
N PHE A 126 9.39 -20.50 13.43
CA PHE A 126 9.08 -19.88 14.72
C PHE A 126 9.28 -18.36 14.68
N GLU A 127 10.34 -17.86 14.04
CA GLU A 127 10.57 -16.42 13.89
C GLU A 127 9.48 -15.76 13.04
N VAL A 128 9.05 -16.41 11.96
CA VAL A 128 7.94 -15.93 11.11
C VAL A 128 6.62 -15.91 11.89
N GLU A 129 6.30 -16.99 12.61
CA GLU A 129 5.08 -17.08 13.42
C GLU A 129 5.08 -16.07 14.56
N ARG A 130 6.24 -15.85 15.20
CA ARG A 130 6.39 -14.81 16.21
C ARG A 130 6.09 -13.43 15.65
N TRP A 131 6.64 -13.10 14.49
CA TRP A 131 6.36 -11.84 13.81
C TRP A 131 4.88 -11.69 13.46
N ARG A 132 4.25 -12.73 12.88
CA ARG A 132 2.80 -12.73 12.59
C ARG A 132 1.99 -12.45 13.85
N TRP A 133 2.35 -13.06 14.98
CA TRP A 133 1.70 -12.85 16.26
C TRP A 133 1.80 -11.41 16.77
N ASP A 134 2.96 -10.77 16.56
CA ASP A 134 3.24 -9.41 17.01
C ASP A 134 2.53 -8.36 16.14
N VAL A 135 2.45 -8.55 14.82
CA VAL A 135 1.84 -7.57 13.90
C VAL A 135 0.34 -7.75 13.69
N ASN A 136 -0.19 -8.97 13.83
CA ASN A 136 -1.60 -9.23 13.65
C ASN A 136 -2.39 -9.02 14.95
N PRO A 137 -3.59 -8.40 14.88
CA PRO A 137 -4.47 -8.28 16.02
C PRO A 137 -4.93 -9.66 16.52
N PRO A 138 -5.41 -9.79 17.77
CA PRO A 138 -5.77 -11.09 18.35
C PRO A 138 -6.70 -11.96 17.48
N PHE A 139 -7.65 -11.36 16.76
CA PHE A 139 -8.56 -12.08 15.86
C PHE A 139 -7.91 -12.57 14.56
N GLY A 140 -6.75 -12.01 14.17
CA GLY A 140 -6.00 -12.39 12.97
C GLY A 140 -4.90 -13.42 13.23
N ARG A 141 -4.65 -13.78 14.50
CA ARG A 141 -3.62 -14.75 14.88
C ARG A 141 -4.09 -16.18 14.57
N LYS A 142 -3.19 -16.98 13.99
CA LYS A 142 -3.43 -18.41 13.76
C LYS A 142 -2.80 -19.22 14.88
N GLY A 143 -3.62 -19.93 15.67
CA GLY A 143 -3.16 -20.82 16.73
C GLY A 143 -2.43 -20.14 17.89
N PRO A 144 -2.17 -20.84 19.00
CA PRO A 144 -1.33 -20.33 20.10
C PRO A 144 0.14 -20.19 19.66
N LEU A 145 0.85 -19.19 20.17
CA LEU A 145 2.31 -19.07 20.00
C LEU A 145 2.97 -20.05 20.97
N GLU A 146 3.15 -21.30 20.54
CA GLU A 146 3.91 -22.28 21.31
C GLU A 146 5.33 -22.39 20.74
N PRO A 147 6.38 -22.32 21.59
CA PRO A 147 7.72 -22.69 21.16
C PRO A 147 7.68 -24.17 20.76
N ARG A 148 7.96 -24.47 19.48
CA ARG A 148 8.17 -25.87 19.07
C ARG A 148 9.40 -26.36 19.83
N GLY A 149 9.18 -27.33 20.72
CA GLY A 149 10.22 -27.99 21.51
C GLY A 149 11.17 -28.82 20.66
#